data_AF-A0A350SSH9-F1
#
_entry.id   AF-A0A350SSH9-F1
#
_cell.length_a   1.000
_cell.length_b   1.000
_cell.length_c   1.000
_cell.angle_alpha   90.00
_cell.angle_beta   90.00
_cell.angle_gamma   90.00
#
_symmetry.space_group_name_H-M   'P 1'
#
loop_
_entity.id
_entity.type
_entity.pdbx_description
1 polymer ?
#
loop_
_entity_poly.entity_id
_entity_poly.type
_entity_poly.pdbx_seq_one_letter_code
_entity_poly.pdbx_strand_id
1 'polypeptide(L)'
;MSNAVSPFSSVKLPAALVQQAREAAQPQRRSVAGQIEYWATLGRIADETGLTVQEAREAIALYDARHRTGTAGTTDESLDTIEARFLAAESSGRLAQAVRDTVLSNRQKVAPARRAA
;
A
#
# COMPACT_ATOMS: atom_id res chain seq x y z
N MET A 1 -10.39 -0.71 -51.80
CA MET A 1 -10.32 -2.08 -51.21
C MET A 1 -10.17 -1.91 -49.72
N SER A 2 -11.24 -2.15 -48.95
CA SER A 2 -11.25 -2.06 -47.49
C SER A 2 -10.47 -3.23 -46.91
N ASN A 3 -9.34 -2.95 -46.27
CA ASN A 3 -8.53 -3.95 -45.60
C ASN A 3 -9.25 -4.36 -44.31
N ALA A 4 -9.86 -5.54 -44.29
CA ALA A 4 -10.48 -6.08 -43.08
C ALA A 4 -9.36 -6.46 -42.10
N VAL A 5 -9.10 -5.61 -41.10
CA VAL A 5 -8.16 -5.93 -40.03
C VAL A 5 -8.78 -7.05 -39.20
N SER A 6 -8.22 -8.26 -39.31
CA SER A 6 -8.64 -9.39 -38.49
C SER A 6 -8.39 -9.04 -37.00
N PRO A 7 -9.38 -9.19 -36.11
CA PRO A 7 -9.23 -8.87 -34.69
C PRO A 7 -8.32 -9.87 -33.96
N PHE A 8 -7.87 -10.93 -34.63
CA PHE A 8 -7.06 -11.99 -34.03
C PHE A 8 -5.71 -12.11 -34.74
N SER A 9 -4.65 -12.22 -33.95
CA SER A 9 -3.28 -12.49 -34.39
C SER A 9 -2.73 -13.72 -33.66
N SER A 10 -2.05 -14.60 -34.39
CA SER A 10 -1.37 -15.75 -33.80
C SER A 10 0.05 -15.35 -33.39
N VAL A 11 0.34 -15.45 -32.09
CA VAL A 11 1.63 -15.06 -31.51
C VAL A 11 2.36 -16.30 -31.00
N LYS A 12 3.63 -16.44 -31.37
CA LYS A 12 4.49 -17.50 -30.82
C LYS A 12 4.96 -17.10 -29.42
N LEU A 13 4.50 -17.84 -28.42
CA LEU A 13 4.90 -17.65 -27.02
C LEU A 13 5.70 -18.86 -26.52
N PRO A 14 6.69 -18.67 -25.63
CA PRO A 14 7.36 -19.78 -24.96
C PRO A 14 6.37 -20.66 -24.20
N ALA A 15 6.54 -21.99 -24.29
CA ALA A 15 5.64 -22.94 -23.64
C ALA A 15 5.53 -22.73 -22.12
N ALA A 16 6.64 -22.37 -21.47
CA ALA A 16 6.68 -22.08 -20.04
C ALA A 16 5.76 -20.90 -19.65
N LEU A 17 5.73 -19.84 -20.47
CA LEU A 17 4.86 -18.68 -20.23
C LEU A 17 3.40 -19.05 -20.39
N VAL A 18 3.07 -19.84 -21.42
CA VAL A 18 1.71 -20.35 -21.64
C VAL A 18 1.25 -21.20 -20.46
N GLN A 19 2.14 -22.01 -19.89
CA GLN A 19 1.84 -22.84 -18.72
C GLN A 19 1.59 -22.00 -17.46
N GLN A 20 2.43 -20.99 -17.20
CA GLN A 20 2.21 -20.06 -16.09
C GLN A 20 0.86 -19.33 -16.21
N ALA A 21 0.53 -18.86 -17.42
CA ALA A 21 -0.76 -18.23 -17.67
C ALA A 21 -1.93 -19.20 -17.44
N ARG A 22 -1.79 -20.47 -17.83
CA ARG A 22 -2.80 -21.50 -17.56
C ARG A 22 -3.03 -21.73 -16.07
N GLU A 23 -1.95 -21.86 -15.30
CA GLU A 23 -2.00 -22.08 -13.86
C GLU A 23 -2.66 -20.89 -13.13
N ALA A 24 -2.28 -19.66 -13.49
CA ALA A 24 -2.89 -18.45 -12.93
C ALA A 24 -4.36 -18.25 -13.32
N ALA A 25 -4.77 -18.78 -14.48
CA ALA A 25 -6.13 -18.66 -14.98
C ALA A 25 -7.11 -19.64 -14.31
N GLN A 26 -6.64 -20.83 -13.89
CA GLN A 26 -7.50 -21.90 -13.37
C GLN A 26 -8.40 -21.48 -12.19
N PRO A 27 -7.88 -20.82 -11.13
CA PRO A 27 -8.70 -20.44 -9.98
C PRO A 27 -9.87 -19.52 -10.35
N GLN A 28 -9.66 -18.70 -11.38
CA GLN A 28 -10.63 -17.71 -11.84
C GLN A 28 -11.47 -18.22 -13.03
N ARG A 29 -11.30 -19.49 -13.43
CA ARG A 29 -11.93 -20.11 -14.61
C ARG A 29 -11.78 -19.28 -15.89
N ARG A 30 -10.64 -18.59 -16.03
CA ARG A 30 -10.31 -17.78 -17.21
C ARG A 30 -9.64 -18.64 -18.27
N SER A 31 -9.74 -18.22 -19.53
CA SER A 31 -8.91 -18.77 -20.59
C SER A 31 -7.46 -18.26 -20.48
N VAL A 32 -6.50 -18.94 -21.10
CA VAL A 32 -5.11 -18.47 -21.16
C VAL A 32 -5.02 -17.10 -21.83
N ALA A 33 -5.75 -16.89 -22.92
CA ALA A 33 -5.82 -15.60 -23.60
C ALA A 33 -6.39 -14.51 -22.68
N GLY A 34 -7.49 -14.79 -21.97
CA GLY A 34 -8.09 -13.85 -21.02
C GLY A 34 -7.18 -13.56 -19.82
N GLN A 35 -6.35 -14.50 -19.39
CA GLN A 35 -5.36 -14.26 -18.35
C GLN A 35 -4.22 -13.35 -18.81
N ILE A 36 -3.77 -13.51 -20.06
CA ILE A 36 -2.76 -12.63 -20.66
C ILE A 36 -3.32 -11.22 -20.82
N GLU A 37 -4.55 -11.08 -21.29
CA GLU A 37 -5.25 -9.79 -21.40
C GLU A 37 -5.40 -9.10 -20.04
N TYR A 38 -5.76 -9.86 -19.01
CA TYR A 38 -5.86 -9.36 -17.65
C TYR A 38 -4.52 -8.82 -17.14
N TRP A 39 -3.43 -9.57 -17.30
CA TRP A 39 -2.10 -9.09 -16.92
C TRP A 39 -1.64 -7.87 -17.72
N ALA A 40 -1.92 -7.82 -19.03
CA ALA A 40 -1.62 -6.65 -19.85
C ALA A 40 -2.39 -5.41 -19.38
N THR A 41 -3.65 -5.60 -18.97
CA THR A 41 -4.49 -4.52 -18.43
C THR A 41 -3.95 -4.03 -17.08
N LEU A 42 -3.59 -4.93 -16.18
CA LEU A 42 -2.97 -4.58 -14.90
C LEU A 42 -1.65 -3.84 -15.08
N GLY A 43 -0.79 -4.29 -16.01
CA GLY A 43 0.47 -3.60 -16.32
C GLY A 43 0.25 -2.18 -16.80
N ARG A 44 -0.72 -1.96 -17.70
CA ARG A 44 -1.07 -0.61 -18.17
C ARG A 44 -1.55 0.29 -17.04
N ILE A 45 -2.44 -0.21 -16.17
CA ILE A 45 -2.93 0.56 -15.02
C ILE A 45 -1.76 0.91 -14.09
N ALA A 46 -0.84 -0.03 -13.84
CA ALA A 46 0.33 0.23 -13.02
C ALA A 46 1.22 1.32 -13.63
N ASP A 47 1.47 1.27 -14.95
CA ASP A 47 2.26 2.29 -15.65
C ASP A 47 1.58 3.67 -15.62
N GLU A 48 0.26 3.74 -15.86
CA GLU A 48 -0.53 4.99 -15.83
C GLU A 48 -0.61 5.61 -14.44
N THR A 49 -0.62 4.79 -13.40
CA THR A 49 -0.60 5.22 -11.99
C THR A 49 0.81 5.52 -11.48
N GLY A 50 1.85 5.25 -12.27
CA GLY A 50 3.24 5.42 -11.89
C GLY A 50 3.74 4.39 -10.87
N LEU A 51 3.01 3.28 -10.67
CA LEU A 51 3.42 2.22 -9.75
C LEU A 51 4.52 1.38 -10.40
N THR A 52 5.75 1.58 -9.94
CA THR A 52 6.89 0.80 -10.44
C THR A 52 6.87 -0.64 -9.91
N VAL A 53 7.52 -1.55 -10.65
CA VAL A 53 7.67 -2.95 -10.22
C VAL A 53 8.40 -3.06 -8.87
N GLN A 54 9.36 -2.18 -8.60
CA GLN A 54 10.10 -2.18 -7.34
C GLN A 54 9.21 -1.78 -6.17
N GLU A 55 8.43 -0.70 -6.32
CA GLU A 55 7.47 -0.26 -5.30
C GLU A 55 6.41 -1.32 -5.03
N ALA A 56 5.89 -1.97 -6.08
CA ALA A 56 4.95 -3.07 -5.92
C ALA A 56 5.57 -4.24 -5.14
N ARG A 57 6.84 -4.61 -5.43
CA ARG A 57 7.55 -5.67 -4.70
C ARG A 57 7.79 -5.30 -3.23
N GLU A 58 8.18 -4.08 -2.96
CA GLU A 58 8.38 -3.59 -1.60
C GLU A 58 7.07 -3.57 -0.82
N ALA A 59 5.97 -3.09 -1.43
CA ALA A 59 4.65 -3.09 -0.81
C ALA A 59 4.18 -4.52 -0.46
N ILE A 60 4.38 -5.49 -1.36
CA ILE A 60 4.06 -6.91 -1.12
C ILE A 60 4.94 -7.46 0.01
N ALA A 61 6.26 -7.20 -0.02
CA ALA A 61 7.17 -7.69 1.00
C ALA A 61 6.83 -7.14 2.40
N LEU A 62 6.47 -5.85 2.48
CA LEU A 62 6.03 -5.20 3.72
C LEU A 62 4.71 -5.81 4.22
N TYR A 63 3.75 -6.05 3.32
CA TYR A 63 2.49 -6.71 3.64
C TYR A 63 2.73 -8.12 4.21
N ASP A 64 3.51 -8.95 3.52
CA ASP A 64 3.84 -10.31 3.94
C ASP A 64 4.63 -10.34 5.24
N ALA A 65 5.51 -9.36 5.48
CA ALA A 65 6.24 -9.24 6.74
C ALA A 65 5.26 -8.97 7.90
N ARG A 66 4.35 -8.00 7.75
CA ARG A 66 3.34 -7.63 8.77
C ARG A 66 2.38 -8.77 9.09
N HIS A 67 1.99 -9.52 8.08
CA HIS A 67 1.11 -10.68 8.24
C HIS A 67 1.79 -11.87 8.89
N ARG A 68 3.08 -12.08 8.62
CA ARG A 68 3.88 -13.12 9.29
C ARG A 68 4.20 -12.78 10.75
N THR A 69 4.42 -11.51 11.08
CA THR A 69 4.73 -11.09 12.45
C THR A 69 3.50 -10.96 13.34
N GLY A 70 2.28 -11.22 12.83
CA GLY A 70 1.04 -11.12 13.61
C GLY A 70 0.66 -9.68 14.02
N THR A 71 1.41 -8.69 13.54
CA THR A 71 1.19 -7.26 13.79
C THR A 71 0.14 -6.64 12.86
N ALA A 72 -0.57 -7.46 12.07
CA ALA A 72 -1.66 -7.02 11.20
C ALA A 72 -2.74 -6.21 11.96
N GLY A 73 -2.87 -6.39 13.28
CA GLY A 73 -3.78 -5.62 14.13
C GLY A 73 -3.17 -4.42 14.88
N THR A 74 -1.86 -4.12 14.76
CA THR A 74 -1.24 -3.02 15.54
C THR A 74 -1.15 -1.69 14.78
N THR A 75 -1.21 -1.72 13.44
CA THR A 75 -1.35 -0.51 12.61
C THR A 75 -2.79 -0.19 12.22
N ASP A 76 -3.70 -1.12 12.45
CA ASP A 76 -5.15 -0.86 12.43
C ASP A 76 -5.62 -0.62 13.88
N GLU A 77 -4.90 0.24 14.62
CA GLU A 77 -5.56 0.92 15.75
C GLU A 77 -6.67 1.73 15.08
N SER A 78 -7.88 1.18 15.06
CA SER A 78 -9.00 1.77 14.35
C SER A 78 -9.13 3.23 14.77
N LEU A 79 -9.54 4.10 13.84
CA LEU A 79 -9.74 5.51 14.15
C LEU A 79 -10.59 5.68 15.43
N ASP A 80 -11.59 4.81 15.61
CA ASP A 80 -12.43 4.73 16.81
C ASP A 80 -11.64 4.45 18.10
N THR A 81 -10.63 3.58 18.04
CA THR A 81 -9.76 3.27 19.18
C THR A 81 -8.88 4.46 19.54
N ILE A 82 -8.35 5.16 18.53
CA ILE A 82 -7.57 6.39 18.73
C ILE A 82 -8.45 7.48 19.32
N GLU A 83 -9.66 7.66 18.80
CA GLU A 83 -10.64 8.61 19.29
C GLU A 83 -11.05 8.31 20.73
N ALA A 84 -11.38 7.06 21.06
CA ALA A 84 -11.72 6.64 22.41
C ALA A 84 -10.57 6.91 23.40
N ARG A 85 -9.32 6.61 23.00
CA ARG A 85 -8.14 6.90 23.82
C ARG A 85 -7.94 8.41 24.02
N PHE A 86 -8.17 9.20 22.98
CA PHE A 86 -8.07 10.66 23.04
C PHE A 86 -9.11 11.25 24.00
N LEU A 87 -10.39 10.88 23.85
CA LEU A 87 -11.47 11.32 24.74
C LEU A 87 -11.25 10.87 26.19
N ALA A 88 -10.73 9.66 26.40
CA ALA A 88 -10.34 9.19 27.74
C ALA A 88 -9.18 10.01 28.33
N ALA A 89 -8.22 10.43 27.52
CA ALA A 89 -7.11 11.29 27.96
C ALA A 89 -7.57 12.73 28.25
N GLU A 90 -8.53 13.24 27.48
CA GLU A 90 -9.16 14.55 27.70
C GLU A 90 -9.97 14.56 29.00
N SER A 91 -10.91 13.63 29.16
CA SER A 91 -11.78 13.54 30.34
C SER A 91 -11.04 13.27 31.64
N SER A 92 -9.90 12.56 31.58
CA SER A 92 -9.04 12.34 32.75
C SER A 92 -8.02 13.47 32.99
N GLY A 93 -8.01 14.53 32.19
CA GLY A 93 -7.08 15.66 32.32
C GLY A 93 -5.62 15.35 31.95
N ARG A 94 -5.32 14.10 31.55
CA ARG A 94 -3.99 13.67 31.10
C ARG A 94 -3.54 14.44 29.86
N LEU A 95 -4.45 14.77 28.96
CA LEU A 95 -4.16 15.58 27.78
C LEU A 95 -3.65 16.97 28.17
N ALA A 96 -4.34 17.65 29.10
CA ALA A 96 -3.94 18.98 29.58
C ALA A 96 -2.59 18.96 30.30
N GLN A 97 -2.29 17.88 31.03
CA GLN A 97 -0.98 17.69 31.66
C GLN A 97 0.13 17.55 30.61
N ALA A 98 -0.06 16.67 29.62
CA ALA A 98 0.91 16.46 28.55
C ALA A 98 1.18 17.74 27.74
N VAL A 99 0.15 18.56 27.49
CA VAL A 99 0.30 19.87 26.83
C VAL A 99 1.15 20.81 27.68
N ARG A 100 0.89 20.92 28.99
CA ARG A 100 1.69 21.76 29.89
C ARG A 100 3.15 21.33 29.91
N ASP A 101 3.41 20.03 30.03
CA ASP A 101 4.76 19.48 30.08
C ASP A 101 5.52 19.75 28.77
N THR A 102 4.84 19.64 27.63
CA THR A 102 5.39 19.97 26.31
C THR A 102 5.72 21.46 26.18
N VAL A 103 4.82 22.35 26.62
CA VAL A 103 5.04 23.80 26.60
C VAL A 103 6.21 24.21 27.49
N LEU A 104 6.30 23.64 28.70
CA LEU A 104 7.41 23.88 29.62
C LEU A 104 8.74 23.41 29.02
N SER A 105 8.76 22.21 28.44
CA SER A 105 9.94 21.66 27.75
C SER A 105 10.39 22.55 26.58
N ASN A 106 9.45 23.03 25.76
CA ASN A 106 9.77 23.93 24.65
C ASN A 106 10.26 25.30 25.13
N ARG A 107 9.69 25.86 26.19
CA ARG A 107 10.21 27.10 26.80
C ARG A 107 11.63 26.94 27.32
N GLN A 108 11.95 25.80 27.94
CA GLN A 108 13.29 25.50 28.41
C GLN A 108 14.30 25.34 27.28
N LYS A 109 13.89 24.84 26.10
CA LYS A 109 14.75 24.78 24.90
C LYS A 109 15.01 26.15 24.29
N VAL A 110 14.06 27.09 24.38
CA VAL A 110 14.18 28.45 23.81
C VAL A 110 14.90 29.42 24.75
N ALA A 111 14.79 29.24 26.07
CA ALA A 111 15.47 30.09 27.07
C ALA A 111 17.01 30.18 26.95
N PRO A 112 17.78 29.10 26.65
CA PRO A 112 19.24 29.21 26.47
C PRO A 112 19.64 29.99 25.21
N ALA A 113 18.77 30.09 24.19
CA ALA A 113 19.05 30.88 22.99
C ALA A 113 18.91 32.40 23.21
N ARG A 114 18.21 32.84 24.25
CA ARG A 114 17.98 34.27 24.54
C ARG A 114 19.01 34.92 25.47
N ARG A 115 19.89 34.12 26.11
CA ARG A 115 20.95 34.62 27.01
C ARG A 115 22.31 34.80 26.34
N ALA A 116 22.42 34.50 25.05
CA ALA A 116 23.66 34.60 24.26
C ALA A 116 23.59 35.67 23.15
N ALA A 117 22.66 36.62 23.24
CA ALA A 117 22.50 37.74 22.31
C ALA A 117 22.62 39.07 23.05
#